data_AF-A0A7S1Z8E4-F1
#
_entry.id   AF-A0A7S1Z8E4-F1
#
_cell.length_a   1.000
_cell.length_b   1.000
_cell.length_c   1.000
_cell.angle_alpha   90.00
_cell.angle_beta   90.00
_cell.angle_gamma   90.00
#
_symmetry.space_group_name_H-M   'P 1'
#
loop_
_entity.id
_entity.type
_entity.pdbx_description
1 polymer ?
#
loop_
_entity_poly.entity_id
_entity_poly.type
_entity_poly.pdbx_seq_one_letter_code
_entity_poly.pdbx_strand_id
1 'polypeptide(L)'
;QSSDGSPAELEELERVAALREVLFTVGNSALHLCVASVLHLRYPDATSSDLHQMLACAVNDDALSYVAIKSGMDQFLYDKEAEDLAKFRAEVAVADAAGWEEWN
;
A
#
# COMPACT_ATOMS: atom_id res chain seq x y z
N GLN A 1 -30.00 6.12 12.51
CA GLN A 1 -29.44 5.93 13.86
C GLN A 1 -27.95 5.69 13.63
N SER A 2 -27.10 6.61 14.10
CA SER A 2 -25.65 6.52 13.97
C SER A 2 -25.18 5.32 14.78
N SER A 3 -24.85 4.23 14.10
CA SER A 3 -24.16 3.09 14.71
C SER A 3 -22.69 3.46 14.86
N ASP A 4 -22.38 4.34 15.82
CA ASP A 4 -21.01 4.49 16.28
C ASP A 4 -20.60 3.15 16.87
N GLY A 5 -19.53 2.56 16.34
CA GLY A 5 -18.99 1.28 16.80
C GLY A 5 -18.72 1.31 18.30
N SER A 6 -18.74 0.13 18.93
CA SER A 6 -18.40 0.03 20.34
C SER A 6 -16.97 0.57 20.59
N PRO A 7 -16.67 1.08 21.80
CA PRO A 7 -15.34 1.61 22.12
C PRO A 7 -14.19 0.63 21.83
N ALA A 8 -14.43 -0.68 22.00
CA ALA A 8 -13.46 -1.73 21.70
C ALA A 8 -13.21 -1.87 20.18
N GLU A 9 -14.25 -1.76 19.35
CA GLU A 9 -14.11 -1.80 17.89
C GLU A 9 -13.35 -0.57 17.36
N LEU A 10 -13.56 0.61 17.96
CA LEU A 10 -12.82 1.82 17.59
C LEU A 10 -11.32 1.68 17.93
N GLU A 11 -11.00 1.16 19.11
CA GLU A 11 -9.61 0.89 19.51
C GLU A 11 -8.92 -0.13 18.57
N GLU A 12 -9.64 -1.16 18.12
CA GLU A 12 -9.13 -2.11 17.15
C GLU A 12 -8.83 -1.46 15.79
N LEU A 13 -9.75 -0.63 15.28
CA LEU A 13 -9.55 0.11 14.03
C LEU A 13 -8.35 1.05 14.11
N GLU A 14 -8.17 1.73 15.23
CA GLU A 14 -7.00 2.58 15.48
C GLU A 14 -5.69 1.77 15.44
N ARG A 15 -5.67 0.58 16.05
CA ARG A 15 -4.50 -0.32 16.01
C ARG A 15 -4.20 -0.80 14.59
N VAL A 16 -5.23 -1.15 13.82
CA VAL A 16 -5.08 -1.55 12.41
C VAL A 16 -4.53 -0.39 11.57
N ALA A 17 -5.04 0.83 11.77
CA ALA A 17 -4.54 2.02 11.09
C ALA A 17 -3.07 2.30 11.45
N ALA A 18 -2.71 2.22 12.73
CA ALA A 18 -1.34 2.39 13.17
C ALA A 18 -0.39 1.32 12.58
N LEU A 19 -0.83 0.07 12.51
CA LEU A 19 -0.07 -1.01 11.89
C LEU A 19 0.14 -0.75 10.38
N ARG A 20 -0.91 -0.31 9.68
CA ARG A 20 -0.83 0.04 8.24
C ARG A 20 0.20 1.14 7.99
N GLU A 21 0.22 2.18 8.83
CA GLU A 21 1.20 3.27 8.73
C GLU A 21 2.65 2.78 8.93
N VAL A 22 2.86 1.89 9.89
CA VAL A 22 4.18 1.27 10.13
C VAL A 22 4.59 0.42 8.93
N LEU A 23 3.69 -0.40 8.41
CA LEU A 23 3.95 -1.22 7.21
C LEU A 23 4.25 -0.36 5.99
N PHE A 24 3.52 0.74 5.79
CA PHE A 24 3.79 1.70 4.73
C PHE A 24 5.21 2.29 4.86
N THR A 25 5.59 2.75 6.05
CA THR A 25 6.91 3.35 6.29
C THR A 25 8.05 2.36 6.03
N VAL A 26 7.94 1.15 6.57
CA VAL A 26 8.96 0.10 6.42
C VAL A 26 9.01 -0.39 4.98
N GLY A 27 7.85 -0.64 4.36
CA GLY A 27 7.74 -1.08 2.98
C GLY A 27 8.31 -0.06 2.00
N ASN A 28 7.98 1.22 2.18
CA ASN A 28 8.50 2.29 1.34
C ASN A 28 10.03 2.41 1.46
N SER A 29 10.56 2.34 2.68
CA SER A 29 12.02 2.38 2.91
C SER A 29 12.73 1.19 2.27
N ALA A 30 12.15 -0.02 2.40
CA ALA A 30 12.68 -1.23 1.78
C ALA A 30 12.65 -1.15 0.25
N LEU A 31 11.56 -0.65 -0.33
CA LEU A 31 11.42 -0.46 -1.77
C LEU A 31 12.47 0.52 -2.31
N HIS A 32 12.63 1.68 -1.66
CA HIS A 32 13.65 2.68 -2.02
C HIS A 32 15.06 2.05 -2.01
N LEU A 33 15.39 1.27 -0.98
CA LEU A 33 16.68 0.60 -0.89
C LEU A 33 16.89 -0.43 -1.99
N CYS A 34 15.88 -1.25 -2.30
CA CYS A 34 15.92 -2.23 -3.37
C CYS A 34 16.13 -1.58 -4.74
N VAL A 35 15.34 -0.55 -5.07
CA VAL A 35 15.46 0.17 -6.34
C VAL A 35 16.81 0.88 -6.44
N ALA A 36 17.25 1.55 -5.38
CA ALA A 36 18.56 2.21 -5.35
C ALA A 36 19.71 1.21 -5.56
N SER A 37 19.63 0.03 -4.94
CA SER A 37 20.63 -1.03 -5.11
C SER A 37 20.69 -1.52 -6.56
N VAL A 38 19.53 -1.74 -7.19
CA VAL A 38 19.46 -2.14 -8.60
C VAL A 38 20.03 -1.06 -9.51
N LEU A 39 19.70 0.22 -9.27
CA LEU A 39 20.21 1.34 -10.08
C LEU A 39 21.73 1.46 -9.97
N HIS A 40 22.27 1.35 -8.74
CA HIS A 40 23.71 1.44 -8.52
C HIS A 40 24.48 0.31 -9.20
N LEU A 41 23.95 -0.92 -9.16
CA LEU A 41 24.55 -2.08 -9.83
C LEU A 41 24.43 -2.00 -11.36
N ARG A 42 23.32 -1.45 -11.87
CA ARG A 42 23.04 -1.39 -13.30
C ARG A 42 23.73 -0.23 -14.01
N TYR A 43 23.98 0.87 -13.31
CA TYR A 43 24.56 2.09 -13.85
C TYR A 43 25.76 2.55 -13.01
N PRO A 44 26.88 1.80 -13.03
CA PRO A 44 28.03 2.08 -12.18
C PRO A 44 28.71 3.43 -12.45
N ASP A 45 28.57 3.95 -13.67
CA ASP A 45 29.19 5.22 -14.09
C ASP A 45 28.26 6.44 -13.90
N ALA A 46 27.01 6.22 -13.44
CA ALA A 46 26.04 7.29 -13.23
C ALA A 46 26.45 8.16 -12.04
N THR A 47 26.23 9.47 -12.14
CA THR A 47 26.48 10.37 -11.02
C THR A 47 25.43 10.17 -9.92
N SER A 48 25.73 10.65 -8.71
CA SER A 48 24.73 10.66 -7.63
C SER A 48 23.45 11.42 -8.00
N SER A 49 23.56 12.46 -8.85
CA SER A 49 22.40 13.21 -9.32
C SER A 49 21.53 12.36 -10.26
N ASP A 50 22.15 11.64 -11.18
CA ASP A 50 21.44 10.77 -12.13
C ASP A 50 20.75 9.63 -11.38
N LEU A 51 21.44 8.98 -10.43
CA LEU A 51 20.87 7.93 -9.60
C LEU A 51 19.69 8.42 -8.77
N HIS A 52 19.77 9.63 -8.21
CA HIS A 52 18.68 10.22 -7.45
C HIS A 52 17.46 10.51 -8.34
N GLN A 53 17.66 11.07 -9.54
CA GLN A 53 16.58 11.32 -10.49
C GLN A 53 15.92 10.02 -10.97
N MET A 54 16.72 9.01 -11.31
CA MET A 54 16.22 7.69 -11.71
C MET A 54 15.42 7.02 -10.59
N LEU A 55 15.89 7.11 -9.34
CA LEU A 55 15.15 6.62 -8.19
C LEU A 55 13.82 7.36 -8.07
N ALA A 56 13.83 8.70 -8.04
CA ALA A 56 12.61 9.50 -7.93
C ALA A 56 11.57 9.19 -9.03
N CYS A 57 12.02 8.94 -10.26
CA CYS A 57 11.13 8.51 -11.35
C CYS A 57 10.58 7.09 -11.16
N ALA A 58 11.33 6.18 -10.53
CA ALA A 58 10.95 4.79 -10.35
C ALA A 58 10.01 4.56 -9.15
N VAL A 59 10.08 5.41 -8.13
CA VAL A 59 9.30 5.27 -6.89
C VAL A 59 8.34 6.44 -6.64
N ASN A 60 7.99 7.21 -7.67
CA ASN A 60 6.92 8.21 -7.52
C ASN A 60 5.53 7.53 -7.46
N ASP A 61 4.57 8.24 -6.87
CA ASP A 61 3.23 7.72 -6.62
C ASP A 61 2.52 7.25 -7.90
N ASP A 62 2.72 7.93 -9.03
CA ASP A 62 2.13 7.55 -10.32
C ASP A 62 2.68 6.20 -10.81
N ALA A 63 4.00 6.01 -10.74
CA ALA A 63 4.66 4.78 -11.12
C ALA A 63 4.25 3.62 -10.19
N LEU A 64 4.19 3.87 -8.89
CA LEU A 64 3.76 2.87 -7.91
C LEU A 64 2.29 2.49 -8.09
N SER A 65 1.42 3.48 -8.34
CA SER A 65 0.00 3.25 -8.62
C SER A 65 -0.20 2.43 -9.89
N TYR A 66 0.56 2.76 -10.95
CA TYR A 66 0.54 1.97 -12.19
C TYR A 66 1.00 0.53 -11.96
N VAL A 67 2.07 0.32 -11.19
CA VAL A 67 2.55 -1.03 -10.84
C VAL A 67 1.49 -1.79 -10.06
N ALA A 68 0.86 -1.17 -9.06
CA ALA A 68 -0.17 -1.79 -8.23
C ALA A 68 -1.39 -2.24 -9.05
N ILE A 69 -1.90 -1.40 -9.96
CA ILE A 69 -3.01 -1.76 -10.85
C ILE A 69 -2.58 -2.88 -11.81
N LYS A 70 -1.37 -2.78 -12.37
CA LYS A 70 -0.87 -3.77 -13.33
C LYS A 70 -0.66 -5.15 -12.69
N SER A 71 -0.30 -5.20 -11.41
CA SER A 71 -0.19 -6.44 -10.64
C SER A 71 -1.54 -6.94 -10.11
N GLY A 72 -2.64 -6.25 -10.38
CA GLY A 72 -3.98 -6.62 -9.90
C GLY A 72 -4.20 -6.36 -8.40
N MET A 73 -3.32 -5.58 -7.75
CA MET A 73 -3.43 -5.31 -6.31
C MET A 73 -4.67 -4.47 -5.97
N ASP A 74 -5.19 -3.71 -6.93
CA ASP A 74 -6.44 -2.96 -6.82
C ASP A 74 -7.66 -3.84 -6.53
N GLN A 75 -7.59 -5.15 -6.86
CA GLN A 75 -8.67 -6.10 -6.56
C GLN A 75 -8.73 -6.50 -5.08
N PHE A 76 -7.64 -6.30 -4.35
CA PHE A 76 -7.51 -6.60 -2.92
C PHE A 76 -7.61 -5.34 -2.05
N LEU A 77 -7.83 -4.18 -2.67
CA LEU A 77 -7.99 -2.91 -1.99
C LEU A 77 -9.45 -2.47 -2.06
N TYR A 78 -9.99 -2.09 -0.92
CA TYR A 78 -11.27 -1.43 -0.85
C TYR A 78 -11.08 0.09 -0.91
N ASP A 79 -11.47 0.72 -2.03
CA ASP A 79 -11.37 2.17 -2.29
C ASP A 79 -12.71 2.78 -2.72
N LYS A 80 -13.84 2.18 -2.30
CA LYS A 80 -15.16 2.73 -2.61
C LYS A 80 -15.71 3.53 -1.44
N GLU A 81 -16.39 4.63 -1.72
CA GLU A 81 -17.22 5.27 -0.71
C GLU A 81 -18.35 4.31 -0.31
N ALA A 82 -18.33 3.85 0.94
CA ALA A 82 -19.41 3.03 1.47
C ALA A 82 -20.56 3.93 1.92
N GLU A 83 -21.77 3.63 1.45
CA GLU A 83 -22.99 4.35 1.86
C GLU A 83 -23.29 4.18 3.36
N ASP A 84 -22.89 3.04 3.94
CA ASP A 84 -22.98 2.76 5.36
C ASP A 84 -21.87 1.80 5.84
N LEU A 85 -21.73 1.67 7.16
CA LEU A 85 -20.71 0.85 7.80
C LEU A 85 -20.90 -0.65 7.53
N ALA A 86 -22.13 -1.13 7.32
CA ALA A 86 -22.39 -2.54 7.05
C ALA A 86 -21.91 -2.93 5.66
N LYS A 87 -22.15 -2.08 4.66
CA LYS A 87 -21.65 -2.23 3.28
C LYS A 87 -20.13 -2.13 3.24
N PHE A 88 -19.54 -1.16 3.95
CA PHE A 88 -18.08 -1.07 4.12
C PHE A 88 -17.48 -2.38 4.61
N ARG A 89 -18.00 -2.93 5.72
CA ARG A 89 -17.50 -4.17 6.33
C ARG A 89 -17.64 -5.37 5.39
N ALA A 90 -18.75 -5.48 4.67
CA ALA A 90 -18.97 -6.56 3.72
C ALA A 90 -17.97 -6.50 2.56
N GLU A 91 -17.72 -5.31 2.00
CA GLU A 91 -16.79 -5.16 0.89
C GLU A 91 -15.32 -5.33 1.33
N VAL A 92 -14.94 -4.86 2.53
CA VAL A 92 -13.63 -5.15 3.13
C VAL A 92 -13.42 -6.65 3.32
N ALA A 93 -14.42 -7.37 3.86
CA ALA A 93 -14.31 -8.82 4.05
C ALA A 93 -14.12 -9.58 2.72
N VAL A 94 -14.73 -9.11 1.62
CA VAL A 94 -14.50 -9.67 0.28
C VAL A 94 -13.09 -9.40 -0.21
N ALA A 95 -12.59 -8.16 -0.04
CA ALA A 95 -11.24 -7.79 -0.42
C ALA A 95 -10.18 -8.59 0.37
N ASP A 96 -10.38 -8.75 1.68
CA ASP A 96 -9.50 -9.55 2.56
C ASP A 96 -9.49 -11.02 2.15
N ALA A 97 -10.64 -11.60 1.82
CA ALA A 97 -10.74 -12.98 1.36
C ALA A 97 -9.99 -13.20 0.03
N ALA A 98 -10.17 -12.28 -0.93
CA ALA A 98 -9.45 -12.33 -2.21
C ALA A 98 -7.94 -12.19 -2.01
N GLY A 99 -7.50 -11.28 -1.13
CA GLY A 99 -6.08 -11.12 -0.81
C GLY A 99 -5.47 -12.34 -0.13
N TRP A 100 -6.24 -13.04 0.72
CA TRP A 100 -5.81 -14.28 1.36
C TRP A 100 -5.63 -15.44 0.38
N GLU A 101 -6.51 -15.55 -0.63
CA GLU A 101 -6.41 -16.57 -1.68
C GLU A 101 -5.16 -16.38 -2.56
N GLU A 102 -4.79 -15.14 -2.88
CA GLU A 102 -3.60 -14.86 -3.70
C GLU A 102 -2.28 -15.09 -2.95
N TRP A 103 -2.27 -14.88 -1.62
CA TRP A 103 -1.04 -14.94 -0.82
C TRP A 103 -0.63 -16.37 -0.40
N ASN A 104 -1.56 -17.34 -0.43
CA ASN A 104 -1.31 -18.73 0.00
C ASN A 104 -1.22 -19.71 -1.18
#